data_AF-A0A2H0WLQ6-F1
#
_entry.id   AF-A0A2H0WLQ6-F1
#
_cell.length_a   1.000
_cell.length_b   1.000
_cell.length_c   1.000
_cell.angle_alpha   90.00
_cell.angle_beta   90.00
_cell.angle_gamma   90.00
#
_symmetry.space_group_name_H-M   'P 1'
#
loop_
_entity.id
_entity.type
_entity.pdbx_description
1 polymer ?
#
loop_
_entity_poly.entity_id
_entity_poly.type
_entity_poly.pdbx_seq_one_letter_code
_entity_poly.pdbx_strand_id
1 'polypeptide(L)'
;MLTKRQKQVLDFISSYHKKNGYAPSLEEIRKKLKVASVSTAHFHVKKLQDLGFIGKQDNRPRSIDIYENEKMVNIPLLGLIAAGQPIEAIQNQNRETIAVPRSKISRNGEFYALRVVGDSMIDENINDGDLVLVKQQDTAENGQKVVALVDNYEATLKKFYKEKNYIRLQPANEKIEPIIIKRNRELTIQGIVIDVIRNEEEIQAEKLLENKEIKRSKKLPLNKIILGDAVEELKKLPNESCDVIIIDPPYNIGKDFGNNLDKRELKEYVSWCKEWINESIRVMKPEGTMFIYGFSEILAYLSIEIPINKRWLIWHYTNKNVASLNFWQRSHEAIICAWKDKPIFNRDDVREPYTEGFLNGAAGKVRKGTVGRFSSNGKETVYNAHAGGALPRDVIKIPALAGGAGMNERWFICKTCKSQVFEPRELKKHTDHEIIKHPTQKPLELSKKLVMSATPKKDGVVLVPFVGTGSECVAAKELEQNYIGFEINPDYIKMAEAYLKNTKVMPKLL
;
A
#
# COMPACT_ATOMS: atom_id res chain seq x y z
N MET A 1 -22.07 -34.13 3.88
CA MET A 1 -23.34 -34.57 4.53
C MET A 1 -23.00 -35.49 5.70
N LEU A 2 -23.49 -35.22 6.92
CA LEU A 2 -23.16 -36.02 8.12
C LEU A 2 -24.05 -37.26 8.21
N THR A 3 -23.48 -38.40 8.57
CA THR A 3 -24.27 -39.60 8.92
C THR A 3 -25.02 -39.37 10.24
N LYS A 4 -26.13 -40.11 10.45
CA LYS A 4 -26.92 -40.06 11.70
C LYS A 4 -26.05 -40.23 12.94
N ARG A 5 -25.01 -41.06 12.85
CA ARG A 5 -24.08 -41.33 13.96
C ARG A 5 -23.11 -40.18 14.21
N GLN A 6 -22.59 -39.56 13.16
CA GLN A 6 -21.70 -38.39 13.29
C GLN A 6 -22.47 -37.17 13.83
N LYS A 7 -23.73 -36.99 13.43
CA LYS A 7 -24.59 -35.94 14.00
C LYS A 7 -24.81 -36.15 15.49
N GLN A 8 -25.10 -37.37 15.93
CA GLN A 8 -25.21 -37.70 17.36
C GLN A 8 -23.93 -37.39 18.16
N VAL A 9 -22.76 -37.66 17.56
CA VAL A 9 -21.46 -37.35 18.18
C VAL A 9 -21.28 -35.84 18.31
N LEU A 10 -21.54 -35.09 17.24
CA LEU A 10 -21.43 -33.63 17.22
C LEU A 10 -22.40 -32.99 18.23
N ASP A 11 -23.68 -33.38 18.22
CA ASP A 11 -24.70 -32.87 19.14
C ASP A 11 -24.33 -33.12 20.62
N PHE A 12 -23.72 -34.29 20.91
CA PHE A 12 -23.25 -34.59 22.25
C PHE A 12 -22.05 -33.73 22.65
N ILE A 13 -21.07 -33.56 21.77
CA ILE A 13 -19.90 -32.71 22.03
C ILE A 13 -20.35 -31.26 22.26
N SER A 14 -21.28 -30.74 21.45
CA SER A 14 -21.85 -29.40 21.61
C SER A 14 -22.62 -29.22 22.91
N SER A 15 -23.51 -30.15 23.24
CA SER A 15 -24.30 -30.07 24.48
C SER A 15 -23.43 -30.22 25.74
N TYR A 16 -22.39 -31.06 25.68
CA TYR A 16 -21.46 -31.23 26.79
C TYR A 16 -20.58 -29.99 26.99
N HIS A 17 -20.06 -29.40 25.90
CA HIS A 17 -19.29 -28.16 25.95
C HIS A 17 -20.11 -27.00 26.53
N LYS A 18 -21.35 -26.81 26.04
CA LYS A 18 -22.26 -25.76 26.53
C LYS A 18 -22.59 -25.90 28.01
N LYS A 19 -22.63 -27.13 28.53
CA LYS A 19 -22.95 -27.40 29.94
C LYS A 19 -21.73 -27.28 30.85
N ASN A 20 -20.56 -27.74 30.43
CA ASN A 20 -19.40 -27.91 31.31
C ASN A 20 -18.25 -26.94 31.03
N GLY A 21 -18.29 -26.18 29.93
CA GLY A 21 -17.22 -25.26 29.53
C GLY A 21 -15.97 -25.94 28.97
N TYR A 22 -16.00 -27.25 28.73
CA TYR A 22 -14.92 -28.02 28.10
C TYR A 22 -15.46 -29.21 27.31
N ALA A 23 -14.67 -29.74 26.37
CA ALA A 23 -15.07 -30.85 25.53
C ALA A 23 -15.06 -32.20 26.29
N PRO A 24 -16.00 -33.12 25.98
CA PRO A 24 -16.02 -34.45 26.60
C PRO A 24 -14.80 -35.27 26.18
N SER A 25 -14.32 -36.12 27.07
CA SER A 25 -13.27 -37.10 26.77
C SER A 25 -13.75 -38.19 25.81
N LEU A 26 -12.82 -38.86 25.14
CA LEU A 26 -13.15 -40.00 24.25
C LEU A 26 -13.89 -41.12 24.99
N GLU A 27 -13.63 -41.30 26.28
CA GLU A 27 -14.32 -42.29 27.12
C GLU A 27 -15.75 -41.87 27.46
N GLU A 28 -16.00 -40.58 27.66
CA GLU A 28 -17.36 -40.04 27.85
C GLU A 28 -18.18 -40.10 26.55
N ILE A 29 -17.55 -39.81 25.41
CA ILE A 29 -18.14 -39.97 24.09
C ILE A 29 -18.49 -41.44 23.85
N ARG A 30 -17.59 -42.38 24.20
CA ARG A 30 -17.83 -43.83 24.11
C ARG A 30 -19.04 -44.25 24.94
N LYS A 31 -19.07 -43.87 26.22
CA LYS A 31 -20.16 -44.21 27.15
C LYS A 31 -21.49 -43.65 26.70
N LYS A 32 -21.55 -42.37 26.28
CA LYS A 32 -22.80 -41.73 25.84
C LYS A 32 -23.35 -42.34 24.56
N LEU A 33 -22.49 -42.62 23.59
CA LEU A 33 -22.91 -43.18 22.30
C LEU A 33 -23.11 -44.69 22.35
N LYS A 34 -22.72 -45.38 23.44
CA LYS A 34 -22.75 -46.84 23.56
C LYS A 34 -22.02 -47.53 22.41
N VAL A 35 -20.80 -47.06 22.08
CA VAL A 35 -19.95 -47.70 21.06
C VAL A 35 -18.95 -48.65 21.72
N ALA A 36 -18.57 -49.71 20.99
CA ALA A 36 -17.83 -50.85 21.53
C ALA A 36 -16.45 -50.46 22.11
N SER A 37 -15.77 -49.46 21.52
CA SER A 37 -14.40 -49.09 21.92
C SER A 37 -14.15 -47.58 21.88
N VAL A 38 -13.11 -47.14 22.61
CA VAL A 38 -12.59 -45.76 22.56
C VAL A 38 -12.12 -45.41 21.15
N SER A 39 -11.54 -46.38 20.44
CA SER A 39 -11.09 -46.22 19.05
C SER A 39 -12.25 -45.90 18.10
N THR A 40 -13.44 -46.46 18.32
CA THR A 40 -14.64 -46.14 17.53
C THR A 40 -15.13 -44.71 17.80
N ALA A 41 -15.06 -44.25 19.07
CA ALA A 41 -15.35 -42.86 19.40
C ALA A 41 -14.34 -41.91 18.75
N HIS A 42 -13.04 -42.25 18.81
CA HIS A 42 -11.97 -41.51 18.15
C HIS A 42 -12.17 -41.42 16.63
N PHE A 43 -12.57 -42.51 15.97
CA PHE A 43 -12.86 -42.52 14.54
C PHE A 43 -13.95 -41.52 14.14
N HIS A 44 -15.05 -41.45 14.92
CA HIS A 44 -16.11 -40.49 14.64
C HIS A 44 -15.69 -39.05 14.88
N VAL A 45 -14.90 -38.78 15.93
CA VAL A 45 -14.34 -37.46 16.20
C VAL A 45 -13.38 -37.04 15.09
N LYS A 46 -12.47 -37.93 14.67
CA LYS A 46 -11.53 -37.66 13.59
C LYS A 46 -12.24 -37.38 12.26
N LYS A 47 -13.27 -38.16 11.92
CA LYS A 47 -14.08 -37.85 10.73
C LYS A 47 -14.80 -36.51 10.82
N LEU A 48 -15.23 -36.07 12.01
CA LEU A 48 -15.83 -34.75 12.19
C LEU A 48 -14.78 -33.64 12.05
N GLN A 49 -13.53 -33.89 12.48
CA GLN A 49 -12.40 -32.99 12.25
C GLN A 49 -12.04 -32.88 10.76
N ASP A 50 -11.91 -34.01 10.06
CA ASP A 50 -11.61 -34.06 8.63
C ASP A 50 -12.70 -33.35 7.79
N LEU A 51 -13.94 -33.35 8.30
CA LEU A 51 -15.07 -32.65 7.68
C LEU A 51 -15.22 -31.20 8.14
N GLY A 52 -14.30 -30.68 8.96
CA GLY A 52 -14.27 -29.28 9.41
C GLY A 52 -15.30 -28.93 10.50
N PHE A 53 -15.97 -29.90 11.12
CA PHE A 53 -16.97 -29.67 12.16
C PHE A 53 -16.37 -29.53 13.57
N ILE A 54 -15.10 -29.93 13.74
CA ILE A 54 -14.38 -29.91 15.03
C ILE A 54 -12.94 -29.46 14.77
N GLY A 55 -12.47 -28.39 15.44
CA GLY A 55 -11.05 -28.00 15.45
C GLY A 55 -10.32 -28.59 16.65
N LYS A 56 -9.02 -28.90 16.55
CA LYS A 56 -8.17 -29.25 17.71
C LYS A 56 -6.91 -28.41 17.69
N GLN A 57 -6.52 -27.84 18.83
CA GLN A 57 -5.19 -27.30 19.03
C GLN A 57 -4.20 -28.43 19.37
N ASP A 58 -3.09 -28.50 18.64
CA ASP A 58 -1.97 -29.39 18.92
C ASP A 58 -1.18 -28.91 20.13
N ASN A 59 -1.69 -29.19 21.35
CA ASN A 59 -0.93 -29.51 22.57
C ASN A 59 -1.75 -29.46 23.88
N ARG A 60 -3.08 -29.57 23.86
CA ARG A 60 -3.88 -29.71 25.09
C ARG A 60 -4.89 -30.85 25.00
N PRO A 61 -4.96 -31.77 25.99
CA PRO A 61 -6.09 -32.68 26.09
C PRO A 61 -7.33 -31.86 26.47
N ARG A 62 -8.35 -31.81 25.57
CA ARG A 62 -9.72 -31.24 25.74
C ARG A 62 -10.04 -29.84 25.17
N SER A 63 -9.29 -29.33 24.19
CA SER A 63 -9.76 -28.18 23.39
C SER A 63 -10.35 -28.66 22.06
N ILE A 64 -11.68 -28.70 21.98
CA ILE A 64 -12.43 -28.81 20.72
C ILE A 64 -13.23 -27.52 20.59
N ASP A 65 -12.87 -26.69 19.60
CA ASP A 65 -13.69 -25.54 19.20
C ASP A 65 -14.77 -26.04 18.23
N ILE A 66 -16.01 -25.70 18.53
CA ILE A 66 -17.20 -26.06 17.76
C ILE A 66 -17.62 -24.78 17.02
N TYR A 67 -17.45 -24.75 15.70
CA TYR A 67 -17.98 -23.68 14.87
C TYR A 67 -19.51 -23.84 14.77
N GLU A 68 -20.26 -23.07 15.55
CA GLU A 68 -21.71 -22.98 15.38
C GLU A 68 -22.04 -22.29 14.05
N ASN A 69 -22.80 -22.95 13.19
CA ASN A 69 -23.41 -22.34 12.00
C ASN A 69 -24.48 -21.32 12.43
N GLU A 70 -24.10 -20.09 12.76
CA GLU A 70 -25.04 -18.97 12.71
C GLU A 70 -25.41 -18.70 11.24
N LYS A 71 -26.71 -18.58 10.95
CA LYS A 71 -27.15 -18.19 9.60
C LYS A 71 -26.65 -16.77 9.31
N MET A 72 -25.75 -16.63 8.35
CA MET A 72 -25.26 -15.34 7.87
C MET A 72 -26.30 -14.67 6.98
N VAL A 73 -26.45 -13.36 7.11
CA VAL A 73 -27.29 -12.50 6.26
C VAL A 73 -26.36 -11.48 5.62
N ASN A 74 -26.50 -11.28 4.31
CA ASN A 74 -25.74 -10.26 3.59
C ASN A 74 -26.44 -8.91 3.72
N ILE A 75 -25.68 -7.90 4.14
CA ILE A 75 -26.16 -6.54 4.38
C ILE A 75 -25.37 -5.58 3.50
N PRO A 76 -26.02 -4.62 2.81
CA PRO A 76 -25.32 -3.69 1.94
C PRO A 76 -24.33 -2.81 2.70
N LEU A 77 -23.11 -2.67 2.17
CA LEU A 77 -22.11 -1.72 2.64
C LEU A 77 -22.24 -0.42 1.84
N LEU A 78 -22.80 0.61 2.48
CA LEU A 78 -23.16 1.87 1.81
C LEU A 78 -22.04 2.93 1.85
N GLY A 79 -20.79 2.51 2.07
CA GLY A 79 -19.62 3.40 1.98
C GLY A 79 -19.04 3.83 3.33
N LEU A 80 -18.40 5.01 3.34
CA LEU A 80 -17.66 5.56 4.48
C LEU A 80 -18.51 6.58 5.25
N ILE A 81 -18.32 6.67 6.57
CA ILE A 81 -18.93 7.67 7.43
C ILE A 81 -17.86 8.49 8.14
N ALA A 82 -17.54 9.66 7.57
CA ALA A 82 -17.02 10.90 8.19
C ALA A 82 -16.41 11.92 7.20
N ALA A 83 -16.96 12.07 5.98
CA ALA A 83 -16.62 13.17 5.08
C ALA A 83 -17.73 13.46 4.04
N GLY A 84 -18.52 14.51 4.28
CA GLY A 84 -19.04 15.47 3.29
C GLY A 84 -19.89 15.03 2.07
N GLN A 85 -20.22 13.75 1.86
CA GLN A 85 -21.13 13.34 0.78
C GLN A 85 -22.40 12.64 1.32
N PRO A 86 -23.59 12.89 0.71
CA PRO A 86 -24.83 12.22 1.11
C PRO A 86 -24.80 10.70 0.86
N ILE A 87 -25.31 9.92 1.83
CA ILE A 87 -25.37 8.44 1.77
C ILE A 87 -26.21 7.93 0.58
N GLU A 88 -27.24 8.68 0.18
CA GLU A 88 -28.13 8.33 -0.96
C GLU A 88 -27.39 8.28 -2.30
N ALA A 89 -26.31 9.07 -2.47
CA ALA A 89 -25.47 9.00 -3.65
C ALA A 89 -24.65 7.70 -3.71
N ILE A 90 -24.36 7.09 -2.55
CA ILE A 90 -23.53 5.89 -2.42
C ILE A 90 -24.33 4.60 -2.69
N GLN A 91 -25.64 4.60 -2.41
CA GLN A 91 -26.54 3.46 -2.67
C GLN A 91 -26.56 3.01 -4.14
N ASN A 92 -26.22 3.90 -5.08
CA ASN A 92 -26.39 3.68 -6.52
C ASN A 92 -25.11 3.25 -7.27
N GLN A 93 -23.95 3.10 -6.61
CA GLN A 93 -22.67 2.94 -7.32
C GLN A 93 -21.93 1.61 -7.17
N ASN A 94 -22.19 0.74 -6.18
CA ASN A 94 -21.65 -0.62 -6.11
C ASN A 94 -22.42 -1.47 -5.07
N ARG A 95 -22.63 -2.78 -5.35
CA ARG A 95 -23.39 -3.71 -4.49
C ARG A 95 -22.48 -4.50 -3.54
N GLU A 96 -21.53 -3.85 -2.88
CA GLU A 96 -20.76 -4.52 -1.83
C GLU A 96 -21.68 -4.89 -0.66
N THR A 97 -21.53 -6.11 -0.14
CA THR A 97 -22.30 -6.60 1.00
C THR A 97 -21.36 -7.24 2.01
N ILE A 98 -21.68 -7.10 3.29
CA ILE A 98 -20.99 -7.80 4.37
C ILE A 98 -21.88 -8.92 4.91
N ALA A 99 -21.29 -10.07 5.21
CA ALA A 99 -21.98 -11.19 5.83
C ALA A 99 -21.98 -10.99 7.35
N VAL A 100 -23.16 -10.93 7.97
CA VAL A 100 -23.28 -10.78 9.43
C VAL A 100 -24.19 -11.86 10.00
N PRO A 101 -23.92 -12.35 11.22
CA PRO A 101 -24.82 -13.28 11.87
C PRO A 101 -26.24 -12.74 12.03
N ARG A 102 -27.25 -13.57 11.73
CA ARG A 102 -28.65 -13.20 11.90
C ARG A 102 -29.02 -12.85 13.36
N SER A 103 -28.23 -13.27 14.33
CA SER A 103 -28.38 -12.90 15.75
C SER A 103 -28.13 -11.40 16.01
N LYS A 104 -27.33 -10.74 15.16
CA LYS A 104 -27.02 -9.30 15.27
C LYS A 104 -28.08 -8.38 14.67
N ILE A 105 -29.11 -8.94 14.01
CA ILE A 105 -30.13 -8.17 13.28
C ILE A 105 -31.53 -8.56 13.76
N SER A 106 -32.43 -7.58 13.94
CA SER A 106 -33.84 -7.88 14.24
C SER A 106 -34.58 -8.42 13.01
N ARG A 107 -35.61 -9.27 13.22
CA ARG A 107 -36.36 -9.90 12.13
C ARG A 107 -37.04 -8.90 11.17
N ASN A 108 -37.33 -7.69 11.64
CA ASN A 108 -37.96 -6.61 10.89
C ASN A 108 -37.04 -5.39 10.87
N GLY A 109 -36.97 -4.70 9.74
CA GLY A 109 -36.16 -3.51 9.52
C GLY A 109 -35.22 -3.64 8.31
N GLU A 110 -34.86 -2.51 7.73
CA GLU A 110 -33.79 -2.43 6.74
C GLU A 110 -32.49 -2.07 7.45
N PHE A 111 -31.41 -2.72 7.04
CA PHE A 111 -30.10 -2.57 7.67
C PHE A 111 -29.06 -2.33 6.58
N TYR A 112 -28.05 -1.56 6.95
CA TYR A 112 -26.88 -1.33 6.12
C TYR A 112 -25.65 -1.18 7.00
N ALA A 113 -24.47 -1.33 6.40
CA ALA A 113 -23.20 -1.08 7.06
C ALA A 113 -22.53 0.17 6.52
N LEU A 114 -21.77 0.85 7.36
CA LEU A 114 -20.86 1.94 6.97
C LEU A 114 -19.50 1.69 7.61
N ARG A 115 -18.43 2.10 6.94
CA ARG A 115 -17.08 2.09 7.50
C ARG A 115 -16.75 3.43 8.13
N VAL A 116 -16.34 3.42 9.39
CA VAL A 116 -16.02 4.62 10.16
C VAL A 116 -14.70 5.21 9.69
N VAL A 117 -14.65 6.53 9.59
CA VAL A 117 -13.43 7.29 9.33
C VAL A 117 -13.21 8.31 10.47
N GLY A 118 -12.00 8.36 11.01
CA GLY A 118 -11.57 9.25 12.08
C GLY A 118 -12.05 8.86 13.49
N ASP A 119 -11.60 9.66 14.47
CA ASP A 119 -11.61 9.27 15.89
C ASP A 119 -12.78 9.83 16.69
N SER A 120 -13.86 10.28 16.04
CA SER A 120 -14.90 11.06 16.72
C SER A 120 -15.76 10.30 17.74
N MET A 121 -15.65 8.98 17.76
CA MET A 121 -16.46 8.08 18.57
C MET A 121 -15.64 7.06 19.38
N ILE A 122 -14.35 7.35 19.61
CA ILE A 122 -13.41 6.46 20.30
C ILE A 122 -13.85 6.07 21.72
N ASP A 123 -14.46 7.01 22.47
CA ASP A 123 -14.94 6.76 23.84
C ASP A 123 -16.17 5.83 23.86
N GLU A 124 -16.80 5.63 22.69
CA GLU A 124 -17.85 4.62 22.47
C GLU A 124 -17.31 3.32 21.87
N ASN A 125 -15.98 3.15 21.88
CA ASN A 125 -15.29 1.98 21.36
C ASN A 125 -15.55 1.79 19.85
N ILE A 126 -15.67 2.90 19.12
CA ILE A 126 -15.80 2.95 17.65
C ILE A 126 -14.56 3.67 17.12
N ASN A 127 -13.66 2.92 16.48
CA ASN A 127 -12.38 3.41 16.01
C ASN A 127 -12.40 3.65 14.49
N ASP A 128 -11.41 4.39 14.00
CA ASP A 128 -11.17 4.51 12.56
C ASP A 128 -11.04 3.12 11.92
N GLY A 129 -11.73 2.91 10.79
CA GLY A 129 -11.73 1.64 10.06
C GLY A 129 -12.81 0.63 10.47
N ASP A 130 -13.43 0.78 11.65
CA ASP A 130 -14.50 -0.12 12.13
C ASP A 130 -15.71 -0.12 11.18
N LEU A 131 -16.43 -1.25 11.10
CA LEU A 131 -17.73 -1.32 10.42
C LEU A 131 -18.85 -1.14 11.43
N VAL A 132 -19.72 -0.15 11.23
CA VAL A 132 -20.94 0.02 12.02
C VAL A 132 -22.12 -0.57 11.28
N LEU A 133 -22.90 -1.41 11.97
CA LEU A 133 -24.16 -1.93 11.49
C LEU A 133 -25.27 -0.95 11.91
N VAL A 134 -26.02 -0.48 10.91
CA VAL A 134 -27.00 0.59 11.06
C VAL A 134 -28.37 0.05 10.70
N LYS A 135 -29.36 0.31 11.56
CA LYS A 135 -30.77 0.11 11.25
C LYS A 135 -31.32 1.39 10.66
N GLN A 136 -31.87 1.31 9.45
CA GLN A 136 -32.47 2.45 8.76
C GLN A 136 -33.75 2.89 9.49
N GLN A 137 -33.78 4.16 9.89
CA GLN A 137 -34.93 4.82 10.51
C GLN A 137 -34.69 6.34 10.55
N ASP A 138 -35.76 7.10 10.65
CA ASP A 138 -35.80 8.58 10.60
C ASP A 138 -35.88 9.24 11.98
N THR A 139 -35.90 8.44 13.04
CA THR A 139 -36.07 8.88 14.43
C THR A 139 -35.00 8.28 15.33
N ALA A 140 -34.66 8.98 16.41
CA ALA A 140 -33.70 8.53 17.41
C ALA A 140 -34.06 9.08 18.80
N GLU A 141 -33.68 8.32 19.83
CA GLU A 141 -33.80 8.70 21.24
C GLU A 141 -32.50 9.32 21.77
N ASN A 142 -32.59 10.10 22.84
CA ASN A 142 -31.42 10.74 23.45
C ASN A 142 -30.40 9.70 23.91
N GLY A 143 -29.13 9.90 23.54
CA GLY A 143 -28.02 9.03 23.84
C GLY A 143 -27.76 7.94 22.79
N GLN A 144 -28.67 7.71 21.83
CA GLN A 144 -28.44 6.76 20.75
C GLN A 144 -27.35 7.24 19.79
N LYS A 145 -26.57 6.29 19.28
CA LYS A 145 -25.59 6.51 18.21
C LYS A 145 -26.32 6.56 16.87
N VAL A 146 -26.24 7.68 16.18
CA VAL A 146 -26.99 7.93 14.94
C VAL A 146 -26.07 8.21 13.78
N VAL A 147 -26.49 7.74 12.62
CA VAL A 147 -26.03 8.26 11.34
C VAL A 147 -26.97 9.40 10.97
N ALA A 148 -26.45 10.61 10.89
CA ALA A 148 -27.23 11.81 10.65
C ALA A 148 -26.66 12.59 9.46
N LEU A 149 -27.55 13.08 8.60
CA LEU A 149 -27.25 13.97 7.50
C LEU A 149 -27.62 15.39 7.91
N VAL A 150 -26.61 16.27 7.95
CA VAL A 150 -26.77 17.68 8.30
C VAL A 150 -26.77 18.53 7.03
N ASP A 151 -27.72 19.46 6.94
CA ASP A 151 -27.90 20.40 5.83
C ASP A 151 -27.96 19.71 4.44
N ASN A 152 -28.40 18.46 4.41
CA ASN A 152 -28.50 17.58 3.22
C ASN A 152 -27.17 17.28 2.48
N TYR A 153 -26.01 17.57 3.08
CA TYR A 153 -24.70 17.23 2.48
C TYR A 153 -23.71 16.54 3.42
N GLU A 154 -23.78 16.78 4.73
CA GLU A 154 -22.77 16.29 5.68
C GLU A 154 -23.28 15.08 6.47
N ALA A 155 -22.86 13.87 6.09
CA ALA A 155 -23.15 12.65 6.84
C ALA A 155 -22.16 12.48 8.01
N THR A 156 -22.68 12.28 9.23
CA THR A 156 -21.88 12.14 10.45
C THR A 156 -22.39 11.03 11.36
N LEU A 157 -21.48 10.42 12.12
CA LEU A 157 -21.79 9.47 13.19
C LEU A 157 -21.55 10.15 14.55
N LYS A 158 -22.60 10.32 15.35
CA LYS A 158 -22.56 10.99 16.67
C LYS A 158 -23.63 10.42 17.61
N LYS A 159 -23.56 10.77 18.89
CA LYS A 159 -24.69 10.57 19.81
C LYS A 159 -25.74 11.67 19.63
N PHE A 160 -26.99 11.28 19.50
CA PHE A 160 -28.11 12.22 19.34
C PHE A 160 -28.64 12.70 20.70
N TYR A 161 -28.85 14.00 20.83
CA TYR A 161 -29.55 14.61 21.96
C TYR A 161 -30.51 15.70 21.49
N LYS A 162 -31.81 15.49 21.70
CA LYS A 162 -32.87 16.49 21.54
C LYS A 162 -32.96 17.31 22.82
N GLU A 163 -32.52 18.56 22.75
CA GLU A 163 -32.59 19.54 23.83
C GLU A 163 -33.81 20.46 23.61
N LYS A 164 -34.16 21.30 24.59
CA LYS A 164 -35.39 22.13 24.54
C LYS A 164 -35.50 23.03 23.29
N ASN A 165 -34.36 23.58 22.82
CA ASN A 165 -34.33 24.60 21.75
C ASN A 165 -33.43 24.24 20.55
N TYR A 166 -32.71 23.12 20.61
CA TYR A 166 -31.75 22.70 19.59
C TYR A 166 -31.54 21.18 19.66
N ILE A 167 -30.94 20.63 18.61
CA ILE A 167 -30.44 19.25 18.62
C ILE A 167 -28.92 19.31 18.73
N ARG A 168 -28.35 18.43 19.55
CA ARG A 168 -26.92 18.27 19.74
C ARG A 168 -26.49 16.89 19.25
N LEU A 169 -25.57 16.88 18.28
CA LEU A 169 -24.86 15.69 17.86
C LEU A 169 -23.51 15.67 18.59
N GLN A 170 -23.44 14.84 19.62
CA GLN A 170 -22.32 14.77 20.55
C GLN A 170 -21.28 13.75 20.07
N PRO A 171 -20.02 14.13 19.86
CA PRO A 171 -18.93 13.17 19.67
C PRO A 171 -18.67 12.43 20.99
N ALA A 172 -18.21 11.19 20.86
CA ALA A 172 -17.62 10.43 21.96
C ALA A 172 -16.09 10.51 21.83
N ASN A 173 -15.60 11.74 21.90
CA ASN A 173 -14.20 12.13 21.94
C ASN A 173 -14.13 13.51 22.59
N GLU A 174 -13.50 13.61 23.76
CA GLU A 174 -13.41 14.86 24.54
C GLU A 174 -12.73 16.02 23.78
N LYS A 175 -11.90 15.71 22.78
CA LYS A 175 -11.16 16.73 22.00
C LYS A 175 -11.97 17.35 20.87
N ILE A 176 -13.21 16.91 20.65
CA ILE A 176 -14.05 17.34 19.53
C ILE A 176 -15.31 18.03 20.06
N GLU A 177 -15.59 19.21 19.51
CA GLU A 177 -16.78 19.97 19.91
C GLU A 177 -18.08 19.35 19.36
N PRO A 178 -19.20 19.45 20.10
CA PRO A 178 -20.51 18.99 19.63
C PRO A 178 -21.03 19.81 18.44
N ILE A 179 -21.72 19.15 17.52
CA ILE A 179 -22.43 19.85 16.44
C ILE A 179 -23.81 20.26 16.95
N ILE A 180 -24.09 21.57 16.93
CA ILE A 180 -25.36 22.14 17.38
C ILE A 180 -26.23 22.50 16.18
N ILE A 181 -27.41 21.89 16.10
CA ILE A 181 -28.43 22.13 15.09
C ILE A 181 -29.52 23.01 15.69
N LYS A 182 -29.56 24.27 15.26
CA LYS A 182 -30.62 25.24 15.60
C LYS A 182 -31.69 25.24 14.50
N ARG A 183 -32.79 25.98 14.71
CA ARG A 183 -33.96 26.04 13.79
C ARG A 183 -33.65 26.40 12.34
N ASN A 184 -32.48 26.97 12.05
CA ASN A 184 -32.04 27.37 10.71
C ASN A 184 -31.18 26.32 9.99
N ARG A 185 -30.99 25.13 10.58
CA ARG A 185 -30.25 24.01 10.00
C ARG A 185 -31.15 22.81 9.86
N GLU A 186 -30.94 22.02 8.81
CA GLU A 186 -31.69 20.79 8.57
C GLU A 186 -30.92 19.59 9.11
N LEU A 187 -31.64 18.64 9.71
CA LEU A 187 -31.09 17.39 10.23
C LEU A 187 -32.02 16.25 9.86
N THR A 188 -31.48 15.28 9.15
CA THR A 188 -32.16 14.04 8.80
C THR A 188 -31.44 12.88 9.47
N ILE A 189 -32.15 12.10 10.28
CA ILE A 189 -31.61 10.84 10.80
C ILE A 189 -31.75 9.80 9.70
N GLN A 190 -30.65 9.12 9.36
CA GLN A 190 -30.63 8.06 8.35
C GLN A 190 -30.63 6.66 8.99
N GLY A 191 -30.30 6.57 10.27
CA GLY A 191 -30.41 5.34 11.04
C GLY A 191 -29.73 5.39 12.39
N ILE A 192 -29.92 4.32 13.16
CA ILE A 192 -29.28 4.10 14.45
C ILE A 192 -28.24 2.99 14.35
N VAL A 193 -27.08 3.19 14.98
CA VAL A 193 -26.04 2.15 15.07
C VAL A 193 -26.49 1.11 16.10
N ILE A 194 -26.61 -0.14 15.65
CA ILE A 194 -27.05 -1.27 16.50
C ILE A 194 -25.89 -2.14 16.95
N ASP A 195 -24.81 -2.20 16.17
CA ASP A 195 -23.64 -3.00 16.50
C ASP A 195 -22.39 -2.47 15.79
N VAL A 196 -21.23 -2.85 16.30
CA VAL A 196 -19.92 -2.60 15.68
C VAL A 196 -19.34 -3.94 15.29
N ILE A 197 -19.15 -4.14 13.99
CA ILE A 197 -18.55 -5.34 13.43
C ILE A 197 -17.06 -5.08 13.31
N ARG A 198 -16.32 -5.71 14.21
CA ARG A 198 -14.89 -5.83 14.10
C ARG A 198 -14.63 -7.10 13.34
N ASN A 199 -13.77 -6.99 12.34
CA ASN A 199 -13.41 -8.16 11.56
C ASN A 199 -12.59 -9.08 12.48
N GLU A 200 -13.22 -10.14 13.01
CA GLU A 200 -12.51 -11.13 13.82
C GLU A 200 -11.40 -11.79 13.00
N GLU A 201 -11.50 -11.79 11.66
CA GLU A 201 -10.44 -12.21 10.74
C GLU A 201 -9.25 -11.22 10.72
N GLU A 202 -9.45 -9.90 10.85
CA GLU A 202 -8.35 -8.94 11.01
C GLU A 202 -7.76 -9.02 12.42
N ILE A 203 -8.58 -9.22 13.46
CA ILE A 203 -8.08 -9.39 14.84
C ILE A 203 -7.34 -10.73 15.00
N GLN A 204 -7.76 -11.81 14.31
CA GLN A 204 -7.01 -13.06 14.29
C GLN A 204 -5.79 -12.98 13.40
N ALA A 205 -5.81 -12.27 12.28
CA ALA A 205 -4.61 -11.99 11.49
C ALA A 205 -3.62 -11.15 12.31
N GLU A 206 -4.07 -10.08 12.97
CA GLU A 206 -3.25 -9.23 13.85
C GLU A 206 -2.76 -10.00 15.08
N LYS A 207 -3.57 -10.85 15.73
CA LYS A 207 -3.11 -11.69 16.87
C LYS A 207 -2.24 -12.88 16.46
N LEU A 208 -2.42 -13.42 15.25
CA LEU A 208 -1.53 -14.43 14.66
C LEU A 208 -0.21 -13.80 14.19
N LEU A 209 -0.22 -12.52 13.79
CA LEU A 209 0.95 -11.73 13.45
C LEU A 209 1.68 -11.20 14.70
N GLU A 210 0.95 -10.87 15.78
CA GLU A 210 1.49 -10.35 17.06
C GLU A 210 2.27 -11.38 17.88
N ASN A 211 2.38 -12.64 17.44
CA ASN A 211 3.27 -13.63 18.04
C ASN A 211 4.36 -14.17 17.10
N LYS A 212 4.70 -13.42 16.06
CA LYS A 212 6.07 -13.42 15.54
C LYS A 212 6.65 -12.04 15.81
N GLU A 213 7.43 -11.90 16.88
CA GLU A 213 8.40 -10.82 16.93
C GLU A 213 9.12 -10.77 15.59
N ILE A 214 8.86 -9.74 14.78
CA ILE A 214 9.60 -9.52 13.54
C ILE A 214 11.01 -9.18 14.00
N LYS A 215 11.89 -10.19 14.00
CA LYS A 215 13.29 -10.02 14.34
C LYS A 215 13.93 -9.12 13.31
N ARG A 216 13.99 -7.82 13.63
CA ARG A 216 14.72 -6.84 12.84
C ARG A 216 16.19 -7.22 12.83
N SER A 217 16.79 -7.23 11.65
CA SER A 217 18.21 -7.53 11.53
C SER A 217 19.04 -6.43 12.18
N LYS A 218 20.04 -6.81 12.98
CA LYS A 218 21.05 -5.87 13.49
C LYS A 218 22.01 -5.38 12.42
N LYS A 219 22.12 -6.11 11.28
CA LYS A 219 23.05 -5.80 10.20
C LYS A 219 22.31 -5.69 8.88
N LEU A 220 22.63 -4.65 8.11
CA LEU A 220 22.07 -4.48 6.76
C LEU A 220 22.62 -5.52 5.78
N PRO A 221 21.78 -6.11 4.92
CA PRO A 221 22.20 -7.00 3.85
C PRO A 221 22.76 -6.20 2.66
N LEU A 222 23.82 -5.44 2.90
CA LEU A 222 24.41 -4.55 1.89
C LEU A 222 24.85 -5.33 0.64
N ASN A 223 24.62 -4.70 -0.51
CA ASN A 223 24.94 -5.17 -1.85
C ASN A 223 24.28 -6.50 -2.21
N LYS A 224 23.04 -6.69 -1.78
CA LYS A 224 22.23 -7.89 -2.06
C LYS A 224 20.86 -7.54 -2.62
N ILE A 225 20.38 -8.41 -3.50
CA ILE A 225 18.98 -8.48 -3.91
C ILE A 225 18.39 -9.72 -3.22
N ILE A 226 17.31 -9.54 -2.45
CA ILE A 226 16.65 -10.59 -1.69
C ILE A 226 15.40 -11.03 -2.44
N LEU A 227 15.26 -12.34 -2.64
CA LEU A 227 14.02 -12.94 -3.12
C LEU A 227 12.96 -12.89 -2.01
N GLY A 228 11.98 -12.01 -2.15
CA GLY A 228 10.96 -11.79 -1.11
C GLY A 228 9.94 -10.72 -1.48
N ASP A 229 8.85 -10.68 -0.72
CA ASP A 229 7.85 -9.62 -0.81
C ASP A 229 8.40 -8.31 -0.23
N ALA A 230 8.20 -7.20 -0.94
CA ALA A 230 8.77 -5.91 -0.57
C ALA A 230 8.32 -5.44 0.82
N VAL A 231 7.03 -5.59 1.15
CA VAL A 231 6.47 -5.15 2.44
C VAL A 231 7.06 -5.99 3.57
N GLU A 232 7.12 -7.31 3.38
CA GLU A 232 7.66 -8.23 4.38
C GLU A 232 9.17 -8.07 4.60
N GLU A 233 9.96 -7.84 3.55
CA GLU A 233 11.39 -7.60 3.67
C GLU A 233 11.70 -6.22 4.29
N LEU A 234 10.92 -5.18 3.96
CA LEU A 234 11.03 -3.85 4.57
C LEU A 234 10.90 -3.91 6.10
N LYS A 235 9.91 -4.65 6.62
CA LYS A 235 9.66 -4.83 8.07
C LYS A 235 10.87 -5.37 8.84
N LYS A 236 11.77 -6.10 8.15
CA LYS A 236 12.98 -6.70 8.76
C LYS A 236 14.15 -5.74 8.86
N LEU A 237 14.13 -4.61 8.14
CA LEU A 237 15.20 -3.63 8.18
C LEU A 237 15.14 -2.78 9.47
N PRO A 238 16.30 -2.37 10.02
CA PRO A 238 16.35 -1.41 11.13
C PRO A 238 15.76 -0.06 10.72
N ASN A 239 15.32 0.73 11.70
CA ASN A 239 14.86 2.10 11.46
C ASN A 239 16.03 2.97 10.97
N GLU A 240 15.74 4.01 10.20
CA GLU A 240 16.70 5.08 9.86
C GLU A 240 18.05 4.56 9.35
N SER A 241 18.00 3.57 8.47
CA SER A 241 19.16 2.84 7.99
C SER A 241 19.53 3.12 6.54
N CYS A 242 18.65 3.78 5.78
CA CYS A 242 18.80 4.02 4.35
C CYS A 242 18.85 5.52 4.03
N ASP A 243 19.77 5.93 3.15
CA ASP A 243 19.96 7.32 2.73
C ASP A 243 19.07 7.69 1.55
N VAL A 244 18.91 6.76 0.60
CA VAL A 244 18.05 6.93 -0.57
C VAL A 244 17.14 5.73 -0.71
N ILE A 245 15.86 5.96 -1.02
CA ILE A 245 14.91 4.89 -1.33
C ILE A 245 14.34 5.17 -2.72
N ILE A 246 14.47 4.23 -3.66
CA ILE A 246 13.91 4.37 -5.00
C ILE A 246 12.88 3.27 -5.21
N ILE A 247 11.64 3.67 -5.47
CA ILE A 247 10.48 2.78 -5.49
C ILE A 247 9.83 2.88 -6.88
N ASP A 248 9.89 1.77 -7.63
CA ASP A 248 9.18 1.58 -8.90
C ASP A 248 8.11 0.50 -8.72
N PRO A 249 6.99 0.80 -8.06
CA PRO A 249 5.97 -0.20 -7.77
C PRO A 249 5.19 -0.60 -9.06
N PRO A 250 4.47 -1.72 -9.08
CA PRO A 250 3.43 -1.96 -10.08
C PRO A 250 2.38 -0.84 -10.03
N TYR A 251 1.93 -0.30 -11.17
CA TYR A 251 1.08 0.91 -11.21
C TYR A 251 -0.43 0.62 -11.22
N ASN A 252 -0.86 -0.62 -11.02
CA ASN A 252 -2.26 -1.04 -11.08
C ASN A 252 -2.89 -0.85 -12.48
N ILE A 253 -2.13 -1.12 -13.54
CA ILE A 253 -2.54 -0.88 -14.94
C ILE A 253 -2.79 -2.15 -15.74
N GLY A 254 -2.79 -3.32 -15.10
CA GLY A 254 -3.01 -4.62 -15.71
C GLY A 254 -1.75 -5.21 -16.36
N LYS A 255 -0.55 -4.78 -15.96
CA LYS A 255 0.69 -5.24 -16.58
C LYS A 255 1.20 -6.54 -15.96
N ASP A 256 1.47 -7.55 -16.78
CA ASP A 256 2.03 -8.80 -16.28
C ASP A 256 3.54 -8.68 -16.01
N PHE A 257 3.92 -8.96 -14.76
CA PHE A 257 5.31 -9.03 -14.26
C PHE A 257 5.75 -10.47 -13.95
N GLY A 258 5.02 -11.47 -14.46
CA GLY A 258 5.27 -12.89 -14.24
C GLY A 258 4.63 -13.45 -12.96
N ASN A 259 3.77 -12.67 -12.29
CA ASN A 259 3.07 -13.05 -11.06
C ASN A 259 1.54 -12.75 -11.10
N ASN A 260 0.98 -12.36 -12.26
CA ASN A 260 -0.47 -12.18 -12.50
C ASN A 260 -1.23 -11.23 -11.54
N LEU A 261 -0.57 -10.25 -10.90
CA LEU A 261 -1.16 -9.48 -9.78
C LEU A 261 -1.26 -7.95 -9.96
N ASP A 262 -1.01 -7.39 -11.15
CA ASP A 262 -1.08 -5.93 -11.37
C ASP A 262 -2.48 -5.42 -11.75
N LYS A 263 -3.52 -5.91 -11.08
CA LYS A 263 -4.85 -5.28 -11.17
C LYS A 263 -5.66 -5.60 -9.91
N ARG A 264 -5.85 -4.58 -9.08
CA ARG A 264 -6.59 -4.60 -7.82
C ARG A 264 -7.62 -3.48 -7.83
N GLU A 265 -8.60 -3.58 -6.94
CA GLU A 265 -9.45 -2.45 -6.64
C GLU A 265 -8.57 -1.28 -6.13
N LEU A 266 -8.91 -0.04 -6.50
CA LEU A 266 -8.04 1.11 -6.29
C LEU A 266 -7.75 1.35 -4.80
N LYS A 267 -8.74 1.22 -3.92
CA LYS A 267 -8.57 1.37 -2.48
C LYS A 267 -7.70 0.26 -1.91
N GLU A 268 -7.87 -0.98 -2.36
CA GLU A 268 -6.98 -2.09 -1.97
C GLU A 268 -5.53 -1.83 -2.40
N TYR A 269 -5.34 -1.35 -3.63
CA TYR A 269 -4.02 -0.98 -4.14
C TYR A 269 -3.38 0.16 -3.32
N VAL A 270 -4.15 1.22 -3.02
CA VAL A 270 -3.66 2.35 -2.21
C VAL A 270 -3.34 1.89 -0.78
N SER A 271 -4.16 1.03 -0.18
CA SER A 271 -3.90 0.44 1.15
C SER A 271 -2.61 -0.36 1.18
N TRP A 272 -2.41 -1.25 0.20
CA TRP A 272 -1.15 -1.97 0.04
C TRP A 272 0.04 -1.02 -0.18
N CYS A 273 -0.16 0.07 -0.94
CA CYS A 273 0.89 1.07 -1.11
C CYS A 273 1.28 1.77 0.19
N LYS A 274 0.27 2.09 1.01
CA LYS A 274 0.47 2.72 2.32
C LYS A 274 1.39 1.90 3.22
N GLU A 275 1.32 0.56 3.16
CA GLU A 275 2.18 -0.32 3.95
C GLU A 275 3.67 -0.12 3.61
N TRP A 276 4.05 -0.23 2.33
CA TRP A 276 5.45 -0.02 1.95
C TRP A 276 5.86 1.45 2.02
N ILE A 277 4.95 2.42 1.87
CA ILE A 277 5.25 3.86 2.09
C ILE A 277 5.66 4.08 3.55
N ASN A 278 4.85 3.60 4.50
CA ASN A 278 5.11 3.77 5.93
C ASN A 278 6.43 3.11 6.34
N GLU A 279 6.67 1.88 5.88
CA GLU A 279 7.91 1.18 6.17
C GLU A 279 9.12 1.83 5.49
N SER A 280 8.96 2.37 4.28
CA SER A 280 10.00 3.15 3.61
C SER A 280 10.35 4.42 4.41
N ILE A 281 9.35 5.14 4.90
CA ILE A 281 9.57 6.31 5.77
C ILE A 281 10.27 5.89 7.07
N ARG A 282 9.90 4.75 7.67
CA ARG A 282 10.53 4.23 8.90
C ARG A 282 12.03 3.92 8.70
N VAL A 283 12.39 3.27 7.61
CA VAL A 283 13.79 2.87 7.33
C VAL A 283 14.62 4.01 6.74
N MET A 284 14.00 5.07 6.21
CA MET A 284 14.71 6.26 5.70
C MET A 284 15.33 7.07 6.84
N LYS A 285 16.57 7.48 6.70
CA LYS A 285 17.25 8.42 7.62
C LYS A 285 16.58 9.81 7.63
N PRO A 286 16.80 10.62 8.68
CA PRO A 286 16.28 11.99 8.76
C PRO A 286 16.63 12.88 7.55
N GLU A 287 17.89 12.86 7.09
CA GLU A 287 18.34 13.60 5.90
C GLU A 287 18.14 12.83 4.57
N GLY A 288 17.49 11.66 4.64
CA GLY A 288 17.29 10.77 3.49
C GLY A 288 16.22 11.27 2.52
N THR A 289 16.26 10.76 1.29
CA THR A 289 15.29 11.09 0.23
C THR A 289 14.69 9.83 -0.38
N MET A 290 13.38 9.83 -0.56
CA MET A 290 12.64 8.77 -1.24
C MET A 290 12.10 9.27 -2.59
N PHE A 291 12.24 8.45 -3.63
CA PHE A 291 11.72 8.68 -4.96
C PHE A 291 10.70 7.58 -5.31
N ILE A 292 9.48 7.96 -5.65
CA ILE A 292 8.41 7.02 -6.03
C ILE A 292 8.01 7.30 -7.47
N TYR A 293 8.30 6.36 -8.37
CA TYR A 293 7.84 6.43 -9.74
C TYR A 293 6.33 6.12 -9.85
N GLY A 294 5.69 6.70 -10.85
CA GLY A 294 4.29 6.41 -11.13
C GLY A 294 3.71 7.25 -12.25
N PHE A 295 2.55 6.82 -12.73
CA PHE A 295 1.69 7.68 -13.52
C PHE A 295 1.06 8.76 -12.64
N SER A 296 0.91 9.97 -13.18
CA SER A 296 0.38 11.12 -12.44
C SER A 296 -0.97 10.82 -11.77
N GLU A 297 -1.79 10.01 -12.42
CA GLU A 297 -3.10 9.57 -11.94
C GLU A 297 -2.99 8.72 -10.69
N ILE A 298 -2.08 7.73 -10.64
CA ILE A 298 -1.93 6.89 -9.45
C ILE A 298 -1.18 7.62 -8.34
N LEU A 299 -0.17 8.42 -8.70
CA LEU A 299 0.57 9.23 -7.74
C LEU A 299 -0.28 10.32 -7.09
N ALA A 300 -1.35 10.78 -7.72
CA ALA A 300 -2.29 11.70 -7.08
C ALA A 300 -2.88 11.07 -5.80
N TYR A 301 -3.32 9.81 -5.85
CA TYR A 301 -3.81 9.07 -4.68
C TYR A 301 -2.69 8.81 -3.67
N LEU A 302 -1.54 8.30 -4.12
CA LEU A 302 -0.43 7.98 -3.22
C LEU A 302 0.16 9.21 -2.54
N SER A 303 0.09 10.38 -3.15
CA SER A 303 0.63 11.62 -2.58
C SER A 303 -0.06 12.02 -1.27
N ILE A 304 -1.32 11.65 -1.09
CA ILE A 304 -2.10 11.91 0.12
C ILE A 304 -1.61 11.02 1.27
N GLU A 305 -1.22 9.78 0.96
CA GLU A 305 -0.73 8.81 1.94
C GLU A 305 0.73 9.04 2.37
N ILE A 306 1.42 10.05 1.81
CA ILE A 306 2.81 10.40 2.17
C ILE A 306 2.78 11.60 3.13
N PRO A 307 2.91 11.39 4.46
CA PRO A 307 2.72 12.43 5.48
C PRO A 307 3.97 13.29 5.73
N ILE A 308 4.92 13.29 4.80
CA ILE A 308 6.18 14.05 4.88
C ILE A 308 6.28 15.06 3.75
N ASN A 309 7.32 15.89 3.79
CA ASN A 309 7.57 16.88 2.74
C ASN A 309 7.76 16.18 1.39
N LYS A 310 7.22 16.76 0.33
CA LYS A 310 7.25 16.18 -1.01
C LYS A 310 7.23 17.21 -2.11
N ARG A 311 7.80 16.85 -3.26
CA ARG A 311 7.79 17.60 -4.51
C ARG A 311 7.62 16.65 -5.69
N TRP A 312 6.93 17.13 -6.71
CA TRP A 312 6.79 16.43 -7.98
C TRP A 312 8.01 16.70 -8.88
N LEU A 313 8.60 15.63 -9.39
CA LEU A 313 9.50 15.66 -10.53
C LEU A 313 8.78 15.00 -11.72
N ILE A 314 9.12 15.44 -12.92
CA ILE A 314 8.58 14.93 -14.17
C ILE A 314 9.71 14.30 -14.95
N TRP A 315 9.62 13.00 -15.22
CA TRP A 315 10.48 12.34 -16.18
C TRP A 315 9.83 12.40 -17.56
N HIS A 316 10.33 13.30 -18.41
CA HIS A 316 9.87 13.48 -19.78
C HIS A 316 10.66 12.59 -20.76
N TYR A 317 9.94 11.75 -21.50
CA TYR A 317 10.51 10.87 -22.51
C TYR A 317 10.99 11.70 -23.70
N THR A 318 12.27 11.61 -24.05
CA THR A 318 12.81 12.31 -25.22
C THR A 318 12.53 11.58 -26.53
N ASN A 319 12.19 10.29 -26.47
CA ASN A 319 11.71 9.50 -27.60
C ASN A 319 10.17 9.43 -27.63
N LYS A 320 9.61 9.49 -28.84
CA LYS A 320 8.16 9.44 -29.08
C LYS A 320 7.76 8.03 -29.50
N ASN A 321 6.95 7.35 -28.69
CA ASN A 321 6.30 6.10 -29.10
C ASN A 321 4.79 6.38 -29.26
N VAL A 322 4.26 6.18 -30.46
CA VAL A 322 2.88 6.55 -30.81
C VAL A 322 1.96 5.39 -30.42
N ALA A 323 1.24 5.50 -29.30
CA ALA A 323 0.36 4.42 -28.84
C ALA A 323 -1.14 4.64 -29.14
N SER A 324 -1.60 5.88 -29.36
CA SER A 324 -3.00 6.18 -29.70
C SER A 324 -3.11 7.47 -30.50
N LEU A 325 -3.94 7.47 -31.54
CA LEU A 325 -4.24 8.65 -32.38
C LEU A 325 -5.49 9.42 -31.92
N ASN A 326 -6.22 8.90 -30.92
CA ASN A 326 -7.55 9.40 -30.56
C ASN A 326 -7.57 10.25 -29.28
N PHE A 327 -6.41 10.51 -28.64
CA PHE A 327 -6.32 11.35 -27.43
C PHE A 327 -4.91 11.91 -27.19
N TRP A 328 -4.74 12.76 -26.17
CA TRP A 328 -3.44 13.26 -25.70
C TRP A 328 -2.52 12.10 -25.30
N GLN A 329 -1.32 12.09 -25.88
CA GLN A 329 -0.35 11.04 -25.64
C GLN A 329 0.45 11.28 -24.37
N ARG A 330 0.73 10.21 -23.64
CA ARG A 330 1.63 10.25 -22.48
C ARG A 330 3.06 10.49 -22.95
N SER A 331 3.63 11.62 -22.54
CA SER A 331 5.02 12.01 -22.83
C SER A 331 5.93 11.91 -21.61
N HIS A 332 5.38 11.56 -20.45
CA HIS A 332 6.11 11.55 -19.21
C HIS A 332 5.57 10.54 -18.20
N GLU A 333 6.43 10.23 -17.24
CA GLU A 333 6.09 9.66 -15.94
C GLU A 333 6.38 10.71 -14.86
N ALA A 334 5.68 10.61 -13.74
CA ALA A 334 5.92 11.46 -12.58
C ALA A 334 6.74 10.70 -11.54
N ILE A 335 7.44 11.46 -10.70
CA ILE A 335 8.21 10.94 -9.58
C ILE A 335 7.89 11.81 -8.37
N ILE A 336 7.37 11.22 -7.31
CA ILE A 336 7.29 11.92 -6.01
C ILE A 336 8.67 11.84 -5.36
N CYS A 337 9.30 12.99 -5.16
CA CYS A 337 10.49 13.15 -4.32
C CYS A 337 10.04 13.58 -2.92
N ALA A 338 10.27 12.75 -1.91
CA ALA A 338 9.81 12.95 -0.54
C ALA A 338 10.97 12.89 0.48
N TRP A 339 10.88 13.69 1.54
CA TRP A 339 11.93 13.81 2.56
C TRP A 339 11.35 14.16 3.93
N LYS A 340 12.05 13.81 5.01
CA LYS A 340 11.67 14.15 6.39
C LYS A 340 12.13 15.56 6.75
N ASP A 341 13.43 15.70 7.01
CA ASP A 341 14.06 16.94 7.45
C ASP A 341 14.78 17.62 6.29
N LYS A 342 15.89 18.33 6.52
CA LYS A 342 16.65 18.92 5.41
C LYS A 342 17.36 17.79 4.64
N PRO A 343 16.99 17.51 3.37
CA PRO A 343 17.58 16.38 2.65
C PRO A 343 19.00 16.69 2.20
N ILE A 344 19.81 15.65 2.05
CA ILE A 344 21.05 15.72 1.26
C ILE A 344 20.67 16.03 -0.18
N PHE A 345 21.24 17.11 -0.74
CA PHE A 345 21.08 17.44 -2.15
C PHE A 345 22.41 17.87 -2.78
N ASN A 346 23.00 16.96 -3.56
CA ASN A 346 24.24 17.17 -4.29
C ASN A 346 24.00 17.95 -5.59
N ARG A 347 23.50 19.18 -5.43
CA ARG A 347 23.07 20.06 -6.53
C ARG A 347 24.08 20.15 -7.68
N ASP A 348 25.37 20.23 -7.36
CA ASP A 348 26.42 20.44 -8.35
C ASP A 348 26.76 19.15 -9.13
N ASP A 349 26.49 17.98 -8.55
CA ASP A 349 26.73 16.68 -9.19
C ASP A 349 25.65 16.37 -10.25
N VAL A 350 24.48 17.02 -10.19
CA VAL A 350 23.32 16.75 -11.08
C VAL A 350 22.93 17.94 -11.96
N ARG A 351 23.87 18.86 -12.20
CA ARG A 351 23.67 20.00 -13.11
C ARG A 351 23.31 19.58 -14.52
N GLU A 352 22.68 20.49 -15.26
CA GLU A 352 22.24 20.27 -16.63
C GLU A 352 23.04 21.13 -17.60
N PRO A 353 23.39 20.62 -18.80
CA PRO A 353 23.99 21.46 -19.82
C PRO A 353 23.13 22.69 -20.13
N TYR A 354 23.78 23.84 -20.30
CA TYR A 354 23.09 25.00 -20.85
C TYR A 354 22.72 24.74 -22.31
N THR A 355 21.66 25.40 -22.79
CA THR A 355 21.44 25.49 -24.23
C THR A 355 22.43 26.49 -24.82
N GLU A 356 22.90 26.23 -26.03
CA GLU A 356 23.83 27.11 -26.74
C GLU A 356 23.27 28.54 -26.86
N GLY A 357 21.99 28.65 -27.23
CA GLY A 357 21.30 29.94 -27.31
C GLY A 357 21.25 30.70 -25.96
N PHE A 358 21.16 29.99 -24.83
CA PHE A 358 21.21 30.64 -23.52
C PHE A 358 22.62 31.15 -23.20
N LEU A 359 23.67 30.36 -23.46
CA LEU A 359 25.05 30.81 -23.26
C LEU A 359 25.36 32.05 -24.10
N ASN A 360 25.07 31.98 -25.41
CA ASN A 360 25.27 33.10 -26.34
C ASN A 360 24.41 34.32 -25.97
N GLY A 361 23.25 34.09 -25.37
CA GLY A 361 22.28 35.11 -24.99
C GLY A 361 22.56 35.80 -23.66
N ALA A 362 23.14 35.09 -22.69
CA ALA A 362 23.18 35.54 -21.29
C ALA A 362 24.58 35.56 -20.66
N ALA A 363 25.46 34.61 -20.97
CA ALA A 363 26.74 34.48 -20.28
C ALA A 363 27.65 35.70 -20.58
N GLY A 364 28.20 36.31 -19.53
CA GLY A 364 29.10 37.46 -19.66
C GLY A 364 28.44 38.78 -20.06
N LYS A 365 27.11 38.81 -20.29
CA LYS A 365 26.39 40.04 -20.63
C LYS A 365 25.95 40.78 -19.37
N VAL A 366 26.19 42.10 -19.35
CA VAL A 366 25.68 43.00 -18.32
C VAL A 366 24.17 43.15 -18.51
N ARG A 367 23.40 42.86 -17.45
CA ARG A 367 21.96 43.13 -17.40
C ARG A 367 21.71 44.36 -16.54
N LYS A 368 20.98 45.33 -17.10
CA LYS A 368 20.44 46.45 -16.34
C LYS A 368 19.57 45.91 -15.20
N GLY A 369 19.83 46.37 -13.98
CA GLY A 369 19.07 45.90 -12.83
C GLY A 369 17.61 46.27 -12.97
N THR A 370 16.73 45.28 -12.86
CA THR A 370 15.29 45.51 -12.77
C THR A 370 14.92 45.59 -11.30
N VAL A 371 14.44 46.75 -10.84
CA VAL A 371 13.93 46.92 -9.47
C VAL A 371 12.68 46.04 -9.31
N GLY A 372 12.68 45.12 -8.34
CA GLY A 372 11.60 44.16 -8.16
C GLY A 372 12.05 42.85 -7.49
N ARG A 373 11.38 41.74 -7.86
CA ARG A 373 11.33 40.44 -7.14
C ARG A 373 12.67 39.84 -6.64
N PHE A 374 13.82 40.28 -7.16
CA PHE A 374 15.15 39.77 -6.79
C PHE A 374 16.23 40.85 -6.57
N SER A 375 15.90 42.15 -6.66
CA SER A 375 16.85 43.25 -6.46
C SER A 375 16.15 44.50 -5.97
N SER A 376 16.51 44.97 -4.77
CA SER A 376 16.00 46.20 -4.17
C SER A 376 16.65 47.47 -4.74
N ASN A 377 17.85 47.36 -5.32
CA ASN A 377 18.71 48.51 -5.60
C ASN A 377 19.02 48.69 -7.10
N GLY A 378 18.35 47.95 -8.00
CA GLY A 378 18.57 48.09 -9.44
C GLY A 378 20.01 47.84 -9.91
N LYS A 379 20.80 47.09 -9.12
CA LYS A 379 22.22 46.81 -9.44
C LYS A 379 22.33 46.06 -10.75
N GLU A 380 23.27 46.50 -11.59
CA GLU A 380 23.69 45.74 -12.76
C GLU A 380 24.30 44.41 -12.33
N THR A 381 24.01 43.36 -13.09
CA THR A 381 24.54 42.02 -12.81
C THR A 381 25.11 41.42 -14.09
N VAL A 382 26.18 40.66 -13.95
CA VAL A 382 26.72 39.82 -15.02
C VAL A 382 26.38 38.38 -14.69
N TYR A 383 25.75 37.69 -15.64
CA TYR A 383 25.50 36.26 -15.46
C TYR A 383 26.77 35.47 -15.78
N ASN A 384 27.40 34.92 -14.73
CA ASN A 384 28.53 34.01 -14.87
C ASN A 384 28.00 32.58 -14.95
N ALA A 385 28.09 31.98 -16.14
CA ALA A 385 27.69 30.60 -16.35
C ALA A 385 28.61 29.66 -15.56
N HIS A 386 28.03 28.72 -14.83
CA HIS A 386 28.80 27.76 -14.05
C HIS A 386 29.39 26.70 -14.99
N ALA A 387 30.66 26.33 -14.83
CA ALA A 387 31.34 25.40 -15.72
C ALA A 387 30.64 24.03 -15.81
N GLY A 388 30.10 23.54 -14.69
CA GLY A 388 29.31 22.30 -14.63
C GLY A 388 27.89 22.39 -15.20
N GLY A 389 27.45 23.55 -15.72
CA GLY A 389 26.11 23.72 -16.30
C GLY A 389 25.09 24.43 -15.38
N ALA A 390 23.85 24.51 -15.84
CA ALA A 390 22.71 25.08 -15.12
C ALA A 390 22.32 24.22 -13.91
N LEU A 391 21.60 24.83 -12.96
CA LEU A 391 21.03 24.07 -11.84
C LEU A 391 20.00 23.04 -12.34
N PRO A 392 19.89 21.87 -11.67
CA PRO A 392 18.90 20.86 -11.99
C PRO A 392 17.48 21.43 -11.87
N ARG A 393 16.59 20.97 -12.75
CA ARG A 393 15.17 21.33 -12.75
C ARG A 393 14.32 20.13 -12.37
N ASP A 394 13.05 20.39 -12.09
CA ASP A 394 12.05 19.38 -11.78
C ASP A 394 11.52 18.62 -13.01
N VAL A 395 11.93 18.99 -14.22
CA VAL A 395 11.66 18.22 -15.45
C VAL A 395 12.93 17.57 -15.97
N ILE A 396 13.06 16.26 -15.74
CA ILE A 396 14.19 15.44 -16.15
C ILE A 396 13.92 14.87 -17.55
N LYS A 397 14.84 15.12 -18.48
CA LYS A 397 14.70 14.70 -19.88
C LYS A 397 15.66 13.56 -20.19
N ILE A 398 15.16 12.33 -20.20
CA ILE A 398 15.92 11.10 -20.47
C ILE A 398 15.05 10.19 -21.35
N PRO A 399 15.59 9.54 -22.39
CA PRO A 399 14.80 8.64 -23.24
C PRO A 399 14.27 7.44 -22.44
N ALA A 400 13.06 7.00 -22.75
CA ALA A 400 12.56 5.71 -22.27
C ALA A 400 13.28 4.55 -22.97
N LEU A 401 13.36 3.38 -22.33
CA LEU A 401 13.98 2.15 -22.89
C LEU A 401 13.09 1.45 -23.93
N ALA A 402 12.68 2.21 -24.94
CA ALA A 402 11.89 1.78 -26.08
C ALA A 402 12.69 1.89 -27.38
N GLY A 403 12.39 1.02 -28.35
CA GLY A 403 13.12 0.96 -29.62
C GLY A 403 14.62 0.70 -29.41
N GLY A 404 15.47 1.41 -30.16
CA GLY A 404 16.93 1.25 -30.11
C GLY A 404 17.56 1.51 -28.74
N ALA A 405 17.02 2.43 -27.94
CA ALA A 405 17.51 2.68 -26.58
C ALA A 405 17.33 1.44 -25.68
N GLY A 406 16.22 0.71 -25.85
CA GLY A 406 15.97 -0.54 -25.14
C GLY A 406 16.91 -1.68 -25.54
N MET A 407 17.54 -1.63 -26.72
CA MET A 407 18.47 -2.66 -27.19
C MET A 407 19.83 -2.62 -26.50
N ASN A 408 20.15 -1.54 -25.76
CA ASN A 408 21.44 -1.37 -25.11
C ASN A 408 21.44 -1.78 -23.63
N GLU A 409 20.29 -1.71 -22.96
CA GLU A 409 20.21 -1.88 -21.50
C GLU A 409 19.31 -3.04 -21.02
N ARG A 410 18.42 -3.56 -21.87
CA ARG A 410 17.43 -4.57 -21.45
C ARG A 410 17.95 -5.99 -21.57
N TRP A 411 18.48 -6.49 -20.45
CA TRP A 411 18.84 -7.90 -20.29
C TRP A 411 17.61 -8.80 -20.46
N PHE A 412 17.84 -10.03 -20.89
CA PHE A 412 16.75 -10.98 -21.13
C PHE A 412 17.15 -12.41 -20.76
N ILE A 413 16.16 -13.23 -20.43
CA ILE A 413 16.33 -14.68 -20.30
C ILE A 413 15.83 -15.33 -21.58
N CYS A 414 16.55 -16.33 -22.08
CA CYS A 414 16.10 -17.14 -23.19
C CYS A 414 15.73 -18.55 -22.71
N LYS A 415 14.44 -18.89 -22.75
CA LYS A 415 13.93 -20.21 -22.33
C LYS A 415 14.40 -21.31 -23.28
N THR A 416 14.45 -21.04 -24.58
CA THR A 416 15.00 -21.94 -25.60
C THR A 416 16.47 -22.28 -25.34
N CYS A 417 17.28 -21.33 -24.86
CA CYS A 417 18.68 -21.52 -24.50
C CYS A 417 18.85 -21.88 -23.02
N LYS A 418 18.14 -22.92 -22.55
CA LYS A 418 18.26 -23.46 -21.19
C LYS A 418 18.01 -22.43 -20.08
N SER A 419 17.12 -21.46 -20.31
CA SER A 419 16.82 -20.36 -19.38
C SER A 419 18.04 -19.55 -18.94
N GLN A 420 19.03 -19.38 -19.81
CA GLN A 420 20.20 -18.54 -19.54
C GLN A 420 19.87 -17.04 -19.70
N VAL A 421 20.62 -16.21 -18.97
CA VAL A 421 20.56 -14.74 -19.06
C VAL A 421 21.55 -14.27 -20.13
N PHE A 422 21.11 -13.34 -20.99
CA PHE A 422 21.88 -12.79 -22.10
C PHE A 422 21.95 -11.27 -22.04
N GLU A 423 23.06 -10.74 -22.55
CA GLU A 423 23.26 -9.30 -22.68
C GLU A 423 22.34 -8.69 -23.76
N PRO A 424 21.94 -7.42 -23.64
CA PRO A 424 21.05 -6.75 -24.61
C PRO A 424 21.51 -6.88 -26.07
N ARG A 425 22.84 -6.78 -26.31
CA ARG A 425 23.46 -6.89 -27.65
C ARG A 425 23.25 -8.25 -28.33
N GLU A 426 23.00 -9.29 -27.55
CA GLU A 426 22.82 -10.66 -28.06
C GLU A 426 21.42 -10.92 -28.58
N LEU A 427 20.46 -10.02 -28.32
CA LEU A 427 19.06 -10.18 -28.70
C LEU A 427 18.85 -10.57 -30.17
N LYS A 428 19.69 -10.05 -31.08
CA LYS A 428 19.63 -10.36 -32.51
C LYS A 428 19.88 -11.85 -32.84
N LYS A 429 20.53 -12.60 -31.94
CA LYS A 429 20.76 -14.04 -32.08
C LYS A 429 19.62 -14.90 -31.50
N HIS A 430 18.62 -14.27 -30.89
CA HIS A 430 17.51 -14.94 -30.17
C HIS A 430 16.15 -14.45 -30.70
N THR A 431 16.07 -14.07 -31.96
CA THR A 431 14.85 -13.52 -32.59
C THR A 431 13.69 -14.52 -32.60
N ASP A 432 14.00 -15.80 -32.83
CA ASP A 432 13.02 -16.89 -32.95
C ASP A 432 12.94 -17.75 -31.67
N HIS A 433 13.50 -17.25 -30.58
CA HIS A 433 13.50 -17.94 -29.29
C HIS A 433 12.41 -17.42 -28.36
N GLU A 434 11.96 -18.28 -27.45
CA GLU A 434 11.13 -17.87 -26.33
C GLU A 434 11.99 -17.10 -25.31
N ILE A 435 11.69 -15.81 -25.12
CA ILE A 435 12.46 -14.92 -24.25
C ILE A 435 11.58 -14.23 -23.21
N ILE A 436 12.15 -13.98 -22.04
CA ILE A 436 11.58 -13.15 -20.97
C ILE A 436 12.36 -11.84 -20.89
N LYS A 437 11.62 -10.72 -20.87
CA LYS A 437 12.14 -9.38 -20.59
C LYS A 437 11.27 -8.73 -19.53
N HIS A 438 11.89 -7.93 -18.67
CA HIS A 438 11.11 -7.03 -17.81
C HIS A 438 10.39 -6.01 -18.68
N PRO A 439 9.08 -5.79 -18.53
CA PRO A 439 8.31 -4.99 -19.46
C PRO A 439 8.63 -3.49 -19.43
N THR A 440 8.97 -2.96 -18.25
CA THR A 440 9.00 -1.51 -17.95
C THR A 440 10.28 -1.06 -17.23
N GLN A 441 11.44 -1.65 -17.58
CA GLN A 441 12.73 -1.30 -16.97
C GLN A 441 13.02 0.22 -17.11
N LYS A 442 13.45 0.85 -16.01
CA LYS A 442 13.83 2.28 -16.00
C LYS A 442 15.24 2.49 -16.58
N PRO A 443 15.50 3.62 -17.29
CA PRO A 443 16.83 3.92 -17.84
C PRO A 443 17.87 4.09 -16.73
N LEU A 444 19.05 3.50 -16.90
CA LEU A 444 20.13 3.59 -15.92
C LEU A 444 20.55 5.04 -15.63
N GLU A 445 20.57 5.90 -16.65
CA GLU A 445 20.91 7.32 -16.51
C GLU A 445 19.95 8.06 -15.54
N LEU A 446 18.67 7.72 -15.59
CA LEU A 446 17.67 8.32 -14.70
C LEU A 446 17.93 7.89 -13.25
N SER A 447 18.09 6.59 -13.02
CA SER A 447 18.37 6.05 -11.69
C SER A 447 19.68 6.62 -11.12
N LYS A 448 20.74 6.75 -11.94
CA LYS A 448 22.00 7.42 -11.55
C LYS A 448 21.79 8.86 -11.12
N LYS A 449 21.04 9.65 -11.89
CA LYS A 449 20.77 11.06 -11.56
C LYS A 449 20.04 11.17 -10.21
N LEU A 450 19.06 10.30 -9.94
CA LEU A 450 18.34 10.28 -8.65
C LEU A 450 19.27 9.89 -7.49
N VAL A 451 19.99 8.77 -7.60
CA VAL A 451 20.93 8.30 -6.56
C VAL A 451 22.00 9.35 -6.27
N MET A 452 22.65 9.88 -7.31
CA MET A 452 23.71 10.87 -7.18
C MET A 452 23.20 12.17 -6.54
N SER A 453 21.94 12.55 -6.78
CA SER A 453 21.37 13.77 -6.21
C SER A 453 21.23 13.73 -4.69
N ALA A 454 21.06 12.55 -4.09
CA ALA A 454 20.58 12.42 -2.71
C ALA A 454 21.45 11.53 -1.79
N THR A 455 22.47 10.86 -2.34
CA THR A 455 23.38 10.03 -1.53
C THR A 455 24.46 10.85 -0.83
N PRO A 456 24.94 10.44 0.35
CA PRO A 456 26.15 10.99 0.93
C PRO A 456 27.37 10.70 0.05
N LYS A 457 28.46 11.44 0.27
CA LYS A 457 29.68 11.34 -0.56
C LYS A 457 30.37 9.97 -0.47
N LYS A 458 30.14 9.20 0.59
CA LYS A 458 30.66 7.84 0.79
C LYS A 458 29.66 7.00 1.58
N ASP A 459 29.70 5.69 1.32
CA ASP A 459 29.03 4.65 2.11
C ASP A 459 27.51 4.83 2.27
N GLY A 460 26.86 5.56 1.36
CA GLY A 460 25.41 5.70 1.33
C GLY A 460 24.73 4.38 1.04
N VAL A 461 23.52 4.24 1.56
CA VAL A 461 22.69 3.04 1.40
C VAL A 461 21.45 3.37 0.56
N VAL A 462 21.39 2.79 -0.63
CA VAL A 462 20.26 2.89 -1.56
C VAL A 462 19.36 1.67 -1.41
N LEU A 463 18.11 1.88 -1.01
CA LEU A 463 17.09 0.83 -0.91
C LEU A 463 16.18 0.84 -2.13
N VAL A 464 15.95 -0.34 -2.71
CA VAL A 464 15.11 -0.53 -3.89
C VAL A 464 14.07 -1.63 -3.60
N PRO A 465 12.87 -1.28 -3.11
CA PRO A 465 11.86 -2.28 -2.71
C PRO A 465 11.29 -3.10 -3.87
N PHE A 466 11.37 -2.61 -5.10
CA PHE A 466 10.89 -3.27 -6.32
C PHE A 466 11.99 -3.21 -7.37
N VAL A 467 12.92 -4.19 -7.34
CA VAL A 467 14.15 -4.14 -8.13
C VAL A 467 13.91 -4.33 -9.62
N GLY A 468 12.98 -5.20 -10.01
CA GLY A 468 12.83 -5.65 -11.38
C GLY A 468 14.17 -6.16 -11.93
N THR A 469 14.67 -5.52 -12.97
CA THR A 469 15.97 -5.86 -13.61
C THR A 469 17.17 -5.11 -13.04
N GLY A 470 16.98 -4.28 -12.01
CA GLY A 470 18.05 -3.78 -11.17
C GLY A 470 18.76 -2.51 -11.61
N SER A 471 18.18 -1.69 -12.50
CA SER A 471 18.77 -0.41 -12.94
C SER A 471 19.22 0.47 -11.77
N GLU A 472 18.41 0.56 -10.71
CA GLU A 472 18.67 1.36 -9.51
C GLU A 472 19.82 0.79 -8.67
N CYS A 473 19.88 -0.53 -8.52
CA CYS A 473 20.98 -1.21 -7.82
C CYS A 473 22.29 -1.06 -8.60
N VAL A 474 22.23 -1.15 -9.93
CA VAL A 474 23.36 -0.92 -10.83
C VAL A 474 23.85 0.53 -10.72
N ALA A 475 22.94 1.50 -10.70
CA ALA A 475 23.27 2.91 -10.50
C ALA A 475 24.00 3.14 -9.16
N ALA A 476 23.50 2.56 -8.07
CA ALA A 476 24.15 2.62 -6.77
C ALA A 476 25.58 2.04 -6.82
N LYS A 477 25.74 0.85 -7.42
CA LYS A 477 27.05 0.21 -7.59
C LYS A 477 28.04 1.06 -8.39
N GLU A 478 27.61 1.66 -9.50
CA GLU A 478 28.48 2.52 -10.33
C GLU A 478 28.94 3.78 -9.60
N LEU A 479 28.10 4.30 -8.71
CA LEU A 479 28.39 5.47 -7.89
C LEU A 479 29.13 5.13 -6.59
N GLU A 480 29.63 3.90 -6.45
CA GLU A 480 30.31 3.39 -5.24
C GLU A 480 29.45 3.49 -3.97
N GLN A 481 28.13 3.35 -4.12
CA GLN A 481 27.18 3.34 -3.01
C GLN A 481 26.75 1.90 -2.71
N ASN A 482 26.37 1.65 -1.46
CA ASN A 482 25.77 0.38 -1.09
C ASN A 482 24.32 0.32 -1.56
N TYR A 483 23.83 -0.88 -1.88
CA TYR A 483 22.41 -1.09 -2.20
C TYR A 483 21.78 -2.25 -1.42
N ILE A 484 20.46 -2.20 -1.28
CA ILE A 484 19.63 -3.30 -0.79
C ILE A 484 18.42 -3.37 -1.72
N GLY A 485 18.13 -4.54 -2.28
CA GLY A 485 17.03 -4.73 -3.21
C GLY A 485 16.10 -5.85 -2.79
N PHE A 486 14.79 -5.71 -3.07
CA PHE A 486 13.80 -6.78 -2.92
C PHE A 486 13.12 -7.06 -4.27
N GLU A 487 12.89 -8.32 -4.57
CA GLU A 487 12.23 -8.76 -5.79
C GLU A 487 11.51 -10.08 -5.55
N ILE A 488 10.29 -10.22 -6.05
CA ILE A 488 9.48 -11.43 -5.88
C ILE A 488 9.69 -12.41 -7.03
N ASN A 489 10.09 -11.92 -8.21
CA ASN A 489 10.32 -12.73 -9.40
C ASN A 489 11.79 -13.20 -9.48
N PRO A 490 12.07 -14.51 -9.32
CA PRO A 490 13.44 -15.02 -9.35
C PRO A 490 14.13 -14.88 -10.72
N ASP A 491 13.38 -14.80 -11.82
CA ASP A 491 13.95 -14.57 -13.14
C ASP A 491 14.42 -13.12 -13.30
N TYR A 492 13.75 -12.17 -12.64
CA TYR A 492 14.18 -10.77 -12.60
C TYR A 492 15.45 -10.59 -11.78
N ILE A 493 15.56 -11.30 -10.64
CA ILE A 493 16.79 -11.33 -9.84
C ILE A 493 17.98 -11.84 -10.66
N LYS A 494 17.84 -12.95 -11.40
CA LYS A 494 18.92 -13.47 -12.26
C LYS A 494 19.43 -12.44 -13.26
N MET A 495 18.50 -11.69 -13.88
CA MET A 495 18.86 -10.63 -14.82
C MET A 495 19.56 -9.46 -14.11
N ALA A 496 19.05 -9.04 -12.94
CA ALA A 496 19.65 -7.98 -12.14
C ALA A 496 21.07 -8.34 -11.66
N GLU A 497 21.28 -9.58 -11.19
CA GLU A 497 22.59 -10.07 -10.78
C GLU A 497 23.59 -10.14 -11.95
N ALA A 498 23.14 -10.57 -13.13
CA ALA A 498 23.95 -10.57 -14.33
C ALA A 498 24.34 -9.14 -14.75
N TYR A 499 23.39 -8.20 -14.70
CA TYR A 499 23.66 -6.79 -14.97
C TYR A 499 24.69 -6.24 -14.00
N LEU A 500 24.45 -6.39 -12.68
CA LEU A 500 25.37 -5.99 -11.63
C LEU A 500 26.77 -6.57 -11.82
N LYS A 501 26.90 -7.85 -12.17
CA LYS A 501 28.19 -8.52 -12.37
C LYS A 501 28.99 -7.92 -13.53
N ASN A 502 28.30 -7.52 -14.61
CA ASN A 502 28.95 -6.99 -15.82
C ASN A 502 29.17 -5.48 -15.79
N THR A 503 28.56 -4.77 -14.84
CA THR A 503 28.80 -3.35 -14.62
C THR A 503 30.16 -3.10 -13.97
N LYS A 504 30.97 -2.25 -14.62
CA LYS A 504 32.23 -1.72 -14.07
C LYS A 504 31.95 -0.50 -13.20
N VAL A 505 32.70 -0.37 -12.11
CA VAL A 505 32.67 0.85 -11.27
C VAL A 505 33.27 2.00 -12.09
N MET A 506 32.63 3.17 -12.09
CA MET A 506 33.20 4.35 -12.74
C MET A 506 34.43 4.80 -11.96
N PRO A 507 35.61 4.95 -12.58
CA PRO A 507 36.73 5.63 -11.93
C PRO A 507 36.29 7.06 -11.60
N LYS A 508 36.51 7.51 -10.36
CA LYS A 508 36.37 8.93 -10.03
C LYS A 508 37.30 9.72 -10.96
N LEU A 509 36.72 10.57 -11.81
CA LEU A 509 37.47 11.66 -12.43
C LEU A 509 37.90 12.56 -11.26
N LEU A 510 39.16 12.40 -10.85
CA LEU A 510 39.83 13.20 -9.82
C LEU A 510 39.90 14.67 -10.22
#